data_AF-A0A0W0VAV8-F1
#
_entry.id   AF-A0A0W0VAV8-F1
#
_cell.length_a   1.000
_cell.length_b   1.000
_cell.length_c   1.000
_cell.angle_alpha   90.00
_cell.angle_beta   90.00
_cell.angle_gamma   90.00
#
_symmetry.space_group_name_H-M   'P 1'
#
loop_
_entity.id
_entity.type
_entity.pdbx_description
1 polymer ?
#
loop_
_entity_poly.entity_id
_entity_poly.type
_entity_poly.pdbx_seq_one_letter_code
_entity_poly.pdbx_strand_id
1 'polypeptide(L)'
;MTFYLYVPTKQSEMPQKESEALQIWIEAEAQKGRQVKVTYYGQKGLMDIPDHSKIYLFMHGTNVSANPLVSQINDPELVSSFPSLSGFLKVSDGKNEIKITDVADRMKEDGLFFKPRNYLRIKLFQCDPINKARIIAEAFFIRLKRIGGDVVNASNIRIDYYPAHFVGVAQENNRIHHKYATKGIVKNFDVRASSIRNSLYTDPASSPGLTLAQVNDIISEYYQYKSARACGLSGLLGLNGLFSSDASAHTIAALQNPSISDQKRFEIGSRFIKCFAHNQLARSLEPAVTEAKRENLKMWAEPQACMADEYPNLQIHAV
;
A
#
# COMPACT_ATOMS: atom_id res chain seq x y z
N MET A 1 10.93 -8.64 -16.31
CA MET A 1 10.83 -8.08 -14.94
C MET A 1 11.03 -9.19 -13.93
N THR A 2 11.92 -8.99 -12.94
CA THR A 2 12.22 -9.97 -11.88
C THR A 2 11.44 -9.65 -10.61
N PHE A 3 10.83 -10.67 -10.01
CA PHE A 3 10.13 -10.61 -8.73
C PHE A 3 11.02 -11.19 -7.65
N TYR A 4 11.13 -10.52 -6.51
CA TYR A 4 11.82 -11.05 -5.35
C TYR A 4 10.78 -11.54 -4.36
N LEU A 5 10.87 -12.80 -3.96
CA LEU A 5 10.00 -13.39 -2.95
C LEU A 5 10.84 -13.75 -1.73
N TYR A 6 10.47 -13.20 -0.59
CA TYR A 6 11.11 -13.50 0.69
C TYR A 6 10.23 -14.46 1.49
N VAL A 7 10.79 -15.62 1.84
CA VAL A 7 10.18 -16.62 2.70
C VAL A 7 10.84 -16.49 4.07
N PRO A 8 10.12 -16.06 5.11
CA PRO A 8 10.71 -15.73 6.41
C PRO A 8 11.04 -16.98 7.25
N THR A 9 10.96 -18.18 6.70
CA THR A 9 11.34 -19.47 7.33
C THR A 9 12.48 -20.11 6.56
N LYS A 10 13.21 -21.04 7.19
CA LYS A 10 14.22 -21.81 6.46
C LYS A 10 13.55 -22.72 5.45
N GLN A 11 14.23 -23.02 4.35
CA GLN A 11 13.70 -23.92 3.33
C GLN A 11 13.30 -25.30 3.89
N SER A 12 14.08 -25.82 4.85
CA SER A 12 13.81 -27.08 5.55
C SER A 12 12.59 -27.05 6.48
N GLU A 13 12.10 -25.87 6.84
CA GLU A 13 10.96 -25.68 7.76
C GLU A 13 9.64 -25.42 7.01
N MET A 14 9.73 -25.20 5.69
CA MET A 14 8.56 -24.90 4.86
C MET A 14 7.66 -26.13 4.72
N PRO A 15 6.34 -26.01 4.95
CA PRO A 15 5.41 -27.11 4.72
C PRO A 15 5.41 -27.55 3.26
N GLN A 16 5.31 -28.87 3.02
CA GLN A 16 5.30 -29.41 1.65
C GLN A 16 4.21 -28.78 0.78
N LYS A 17 2.98 -28.65 1.30
CA LYS A 17 1.86 -28.04 0.58
C LYS A 17 2.14 -26.59 0.14
N GLU A 18 2.80 -25.82 0.99
CA GLU A 18 3.17 -24.43 0.67
C GLU A 18 4.33 -24.36 -0.32
N SER A 19 5.30 -25.29 -0.21
CA SER A 19 6.39 -25.42 -1.17
C SER A 19 5.87 -25.76 -2.57
N GLU A 20 4.91 -26.70 -2.65
CA GLU A 20 4.22 -27.05 -3.89
C GLU A 20 3.44 -25.85 -4.47
N ALA A 21 2.67 -25.14 -3.62
CA ALA A 21 1.94 -23.94 -4.04
C ALA A 21 2.88 -22.84 -4.55
N LEU A 22 4.02 -22.65 -3.89
CA LEU A 22 5.06 -21.71 -4.30
C LEU A 22 5.64 -22.09 -5.67
N GLN A 23 6.00 -23.37 -5.87
CA GLN A 23 6.57 -23.84 -7.13
C GLN A 23 5.60 -23.65 -8.30
N ILE A 24 4.32 -23.98 -8.10
CA ILE A 24 3.25 -23.74 -9.09
C ILE A 24 3.17 -22.25 -9.43
N TRP A 25 3.28 -21.36 -8.44
CA TRP A 25 3.25 -19.93 -8.67
C TRP A 25 4.46 -19.43 -9.47
N ILE A 26 5.66 -19.93 -9.16
CA ILE A 26 6.90 -19.62 -9.91
C ILE A 26 6.74 -20.01 -11.38
N GLU A 27 6.25 -21.21 -11.65
CA GLU A 27 6.01 -21.71 -13.01
C GLU A 27 4.98 -20.87 -13.75
N ALA A 28 3.88 -20.49 -13.08
CA ALA A 28 2.86 -19.63 -13.66
C ALA A 28 3.34 -18.22 -13.99
N GLU A 29 4.29 -17.66 -13.23
CA GLU A 29 4.92 -16.37 -13.58
C GLU A 29 5.99 -16.53 -14.67
N ALA A 30 6.72 -17.65 -14.70
CA ALA A 30 7.66 -17.97 -15.78
C ALA A 30 6.96 -18.08 -17.13
N GLN A 31 5.78 -18.71 -17.19
CA GLN A 31 4.93 -18.75 -18.39
C GLN A 31 4.52 -17.35 -18.91
N LYS A 32 4.55 -16.33 -18.04
CA LYS A 32 4.26 -14.93 -18.39
C LYS A 32 5.54 -14.13 -18.69
N GLY A 33 6.68 -14.79 -18.89
CA GLY A 33 7.98 -14.16 -19.14
C GLY A 33 8.56 -13.42 -17.93
N ARG A 34 8.14 -13.79 -16.71
CA ARG A 34 8.60 -13.15 -15.47
C ARG A 34 9.49 -14.10 -14.69
N GLN A 35 10.64 -13.59 -14.24
CA GLN A 35 11.54 -14.35 -13.39
C GLN A 35 11.16 -14.14 -11.92
N VAL A 36 11.12 -15.21 -11.14
CA VAL A 36 10.94 -15.14 -9.68
C VAL A 36 12.24 -15.59 -9.02
N LYS A 37 12.82 -14.74 -8.17
CA LYS A 37 13.93 -15.08 -7.28
C LYS A 37 13.39 -15.28 -5.88
N VAL A 38 13.45 -16.52 -5.39
CA VAL A 38 13.05 -16.87 -4.02
C VAL A 38 14.27 -16.79 -3.11
N THR A 39 14.10 -16.25 -1.91
CA THR A 39 15.10 -16.25 -0.85
C THR A 39 14.43 -16.69 0.43
N TYR A 40 14.97 -17.76 1.03
CA TYR A 40 14.56 -18.26 2.34
C TYR A 40 15.40 -17.61 3.43
N TYR A 41 14.86 -17.60 4.65
CA TYR A 41 15.59 -17.12 5.81
C TYR A 41 16.92 -17.86 5.99
N GLY A 42 18.01 -17.11 6.16
CA GLY A 42 19.37 -17.60 6.37
C GLY A 42 20.21 -17.71 5.09
N GLN A 43 19.62 -17.49 3.91
CA GLN A 43 20.32 -17.54 2.63
C GLN A 43 20.99 -16.22 2.23
N LYS A 44 20.76 -15.12 2.98
CA LYS A 44 21.35 -13.80 2.70
C LYS A 44 21.06 -13.23 1.29
N GLY A 45 19.96 -13.65 0.67
CA GLY A 45 19.59 -13.22 -0.69
C GLY A 45 19.13 -11.76 -0.81
N LEU A 46 19.05 -11.00 0.28
CA LEU A 46 18.65 -9.58 0.26
C LEU A 46 19.85 -8.62 0.13
N MET A 47 21.09 -9.11 0.21
CA MET A 47 22.32 -8.30 0.09
C MET A 47 22.45 -7.62 -1.29
N ASP A 48 22.10 -8.32 -2.37
CA ASP A 48 22.37 -7.89 -3.76
C ASP A 48 21.12 -7.68 -4.61
N ILE A 49 20.00 -7.30 -3.98
CA ILE A 49 18.81 -6.89 -4.73
C ILE A 49 19.10 -5.58 -5.51
N PRO A 50 18.66 -5.43 -6.77
CA PRO A 50 18.77 -4.16 -7.50
C PRO A 50 17.94 -3.04 -6.86
N ASP A 51 18.25 -1.79 -7.20
CA ASP A 51 17.35 -0.67 -6.91
C ASP A 51 16.01 -0.85 -7.65
N HIS A 52 14.98 -0.16 -7.16
CA HIS A 52 13.59 -0.26 -7.62
C HIS A 52 12.97 -1.67 -7.47
N SER A 53 13.65 -2.61 -6.81
CA SER A 53 13.15 -3.96 -6.59
C SER A 53 11.84 -4.00 -5.79
N LYS A 54 11.06 -5.05 -6.05
CA LYS A 54 9.84 -5.40 -5.31
C LYS A 54 10.08 -6.71 -4.59
N ILE A 55 10.11 -6.68 -3.26
CA ILE A 55 10.13 -7.85 -2.40
C ILE A 55 8.71 -8.16 -1.98
N TYR A 56 8.26 -9.38 -2.22
CA TYR A 56 6.98 -9.91 -1.75
C TYR A 56 7.26 -10.80 -0.55
N LEU A 57 6.52 -10.61 0.53
CA LEU A 57 6.57 -11.52 1.68
C LEU A 57 5.65 -12.72 1.42
N PHE A 58 6.19 -13.93 1.51
CA PHE A 58 5.44 -15.18 1.35
C PHE A 58 4.86 -15.66 2.69
N MET A 59 3.98 -14.87 3.30
CA MET A 59 3.18 -15.24 4.48
C MET A 59 1.96 -14.34 4.58
N HIS A 60 0.88 -14.86 5.16
CA HIS A 60 -0.41 -14.18 5.33
C HIS A 60 -0.63 -13.79 6.80
N GLY A 61 -1.45 -12.77 7.09
CA GLY A 61 -1.87 -12.48 8.47
C GLY A 61 -2.70 -13.62 9.07
N THR A 62 -2.55 -13.87 10.37
CA THR A 62 -3.37 -14.87 11.09
C THR A 62 -4.78 -14.34 11.37
N ASN A 63 -5.77 -15.23 11.45
CA ASN A 63 -7.17 -14.88 11.74
C ASN A 63 -7.44 -14.77 13.26
N VAL A 64 -6.65 -13.95 13.95
CA VAL A 64 -6.81 -13.70 15.40
C VAL A 64 -7.23 -12.25 15.57
N SER A 65 -8.38 -11.92 16.15
CA SER A 65 -8.87 -10.55 16.38
C SER A 65 -7.95 -9.70 17.26
N ALA A 66 -8.00 -8.37 17.09
CA ALA A 66 -7.07 -7.49 17.80
C ALA A 66 -7.66 -7.29 19.19
N ASN A 67 -6.83 -7.42 20.23
CA ASN A 67 -7.32 -7.16 21.58
C ASN A 67 -7.79 -5.68 21.62
N PRO A 68 -9.02 -5.37 22.08
CA PRO A 68 -9.52 -4.00 22.13
C PRO A 68 -8.59 -3.02 22.84
N LEU A 69 -7.82 -3.49 23.84
CA LEU A 69 -6.84 -2.70 24.58
C LEU A 69 -5.70 -2.17 23.70
N VAL A 70 -5.45 -2.81 22.56
CA VAL A 70 -4.42 -2.40 21.60
C VAL A 70 -4.76 -1.06 20.96
N SER A 71 -6.05 -0.74 20.83
CA SER A 71 -6.48 0.56 20.30
C SER A 71 -6.01 1.75 21.15
N GLN A 72 -5.63 1.48 22.41
CA GLN A 72 -5.11 2.47 23.36
C GLN A 72 -3.58 2.56 23.35
N ILE A 73 -2.88 1.67 22.63
CA ILE A 73 -1.43 1.63 22.58
C ILE A 73 -0.95 2.43 21.37
N ASN A 74 -0.25 3.54 21.63
CA ASN A 74 0.24 4.46 20.60
C ASN A 74 1.41 3.89 19.77
N ASP A 75 2.16 2.92 20.30
CA ASP A 75 3.26 2.24 19.60
C ASP A 75 2.89 0.77 19.30
N PRO A 76 2.48 0.46 18.06
CA PRO A 76 2.23 -0.90 17.60
C PRO A 76 3.39 -1.88 17.80
N GLU A 77 4.65 -1.43 17.81
CA GLU A 77 5.80 -2.30 18.06
C GLU A 77 5.85 -2.73 19.53
N LEU A 78 5.52 -1.86 20.49
CA LEU A 78 5.49 -2.24 21.92
C LEU A 78 4.54 -3.42 22.17
N VAL A 79 3.44 -3.50 21.42
CA VAL A 79 2.49 -4.60 21.50
C VAL A 79 3.14 -5.95 21.19
N SER A 80 4.14 -5.97 20.28
CA SER A 80 4.87 -7.18 19.90
C SER A 80 5.64 -7.80 21.07
N SER A 81 6.04 -6.99 22.05
CA SER A 81 6.78 -7.41 23.24
C SER A 81 5.92 -8.15 24.27
N PHE A 82 4.58 -8.02 24.21
CA PHE A 82 3.67 -8.64 25.16
C PHE A 82 2.98 -9.87 24.54
N PRO A 83 3.27 -11.10 24.99
CA PRO A 83 2.70 -12.32 24.40
C PRO A 83 1.15 -12.34 24.40
N SER A 84 0.52 -11.83 25.46
CA SER A 84 -0.94 -11.75 25.60
C SER A 84 -1.62 -10.77 24.66
N LEU A 85 -0.85 -9.82 24.09
CA LEU A 85 -1.37 -8.79 23.19
C LEU A 85 -0.89 -9.00 21.75
N SER A 86 0.27 -9.61 21.51
CA SER A 86 0.92 -9.69 20.19
C SER A 86 0.33 -10.71 19.21
N GLY A 87 -0.64 -11.54 19.61
CA GLY A 87 -1.17 -12.62 18.77
C GLY A 87 -1.66 -12.16 17.39
N PHE A 88 -2.19 -10.95 17.30
CA PHE A 88 -2.67 -10.38 16.04
C PHE A 88 -1.58 -9.81 15.12
N LEU A 89 -0.33 -9.71 15.61
CA LEU A 89 0.82 -9.26 14.83
C LEU A 89 1.53 -10.43 14.12
N LYS A 90 1.00 -11.64 14.27
CA LYS A 90 1.56 -12.84 13.66
C LYS A 90 1.15 -12.95 12.18
N VAL A 91 2.09 -13.44 11.40
CA VAL A 91 1.88 -13.93 10.05
C VAL A 91 2.20 -15.42 9.99
N SER A 92 1.59 -16.14 9.05
CA SER A 92 1.66 -17.58 8.95
C SER A 92 1.70 -18.07 7.50
N ASP A 93 2.36 -19.19 7.29
CA ASP A 93 2.33 -20.02 6.09
C ASP A 93 1.35 -21.20 6.25
N GLY A 94 0.46 -21.17 7.25
CA GLY A 94 -0.49 -22.24 7.55
C GLY A 94 0.03 -23.30 8.53
N LYS A 95 1.34 -23.39 8.79
CA LYS A 95 1.92 -24.28 9.81
C LYS A 95 2.76 -23.53 10.84
N ASN A 96 3.61 -22.63 10.34
CA ASN A 96 4.50 -21.81 11.13
C ASN A 96 3.82 -20.47 11.39
N GLU A 97 3.99 -19.94 12.60
CA GLU A 97 3.59 -18.59 12.95
C GLU A 97 4.82 -17.79 13.40
N ILE A 98 4.96 -16.57 12.89
CA ILE A 98 6.03 -15.66 13.24
C ILE A 98 5.47 -14.26 13.43
N LYS A 99 6.00 -13.49 14.39
CA LYS A 99 5.61 -12.08 14.53
C LYS A 99 6.17 -11.27 13.38
N ILE A 100 5.44 -10.26 12.94
CA ILE A 100 5.91 -9.40 11.85
C ILE A 100 7.21 -8.64 12.22
N THR A 101 7.44 -8.36 13.50
CA THR A 101 8.69 -7.75 13.97
C THR A 101 9.87 -8.68 13.76
N ASP A 102 9.69 -9.98 14.01
CA ASP A 102 10.74 -10.98 13.80
C ASP A 102 11.01 -11.17 12.30
N VAL A 103 10.00 -11.00 11.43
CA VAL A 103 10.20 -10.96 9.98
C VAL A 103 11.13 -9.80 9.59
N ALA A 104 10.96 -8.62 10.18
CA ALA A 104 11.86 -7.49 9.91
C ALA A 104 13.30 -7.79 10.34
N ASP A 105 13.47 -8.42 11.51
CA ASP A 105 14.77 -8.84 12.02
C ASP A 105 15.44 -9.86 11.09
N ARG A 106 14.69 -10.88 10.64
CA ARG A 106 15.19 -11.87 9.69
C ARG A 106 15.58 -11.26 8.34
N MET A 107 14.79 -10.31 7.82
CA MET A 107 15.16 -9.60 6.59
C MET A 107 16.46 -8.79 6.76
N LYS A 108 16.67 -8.16 7.93
CA LYS A 108 17.93 -7.49 8.25
C LYS A 108 19.09 -8.49 8.26
N GLU A 109 18.94 -9.63 8.93
CA GLU A 109 19.96 -10.70 8.98
C GLU A 109 20.32 -11.22 7.58
N ASP A 110 19.33 -11.30 6.69
CA ASP A 110 19.52 -11.70 5.29
C ASP A 110 20.06 -10.57 4.38
N GLY A 111 20.39 -9.41 4.96
CA GLY A 111 21.13 -8.35 4.27
C GLY A 111 20.28 -7.27 3.63
N LEU A 112 19.02 -7.07 4.06
CA LEU A 112 18.16 -5.98 3.56
C LEU A 112 18.86 -4.60 3.64
N PHE A 113 19.67 -4.39 4.68
CA PHE A 113 20.43 -3.15 4.93
C PHE A 113 21.93 -3.28 4.69
N PHE A 114 22.34 -4.21 3.82
CA PHE A 114 23.75 -4.34 3.44
C PHE A 114 24.29 -3.05 2.79
N LYS A 115 23.44 -2.33 2.04
CA LYS A 115 23.73 -1.01 1.47
C LYS A 115 22.45 -0.18 1.34
N PRO A 116 22.54 1.16 1.32
CA PRO A 116 21.38 2.03 1.04
C PRO A 116 20.74 1.71 -0.31
N ARG A 117 19.43 1.93 -0.41
CA ARG A 117 18.60 1.64 -1.59
C ARG A 117 17.90 2.88 -2.08
N ASN A 118 18.03 3.19 -3.37
CA ASN A 118 17.38 4.36 -3.95
C ASN A 118 15.86 4.26 -3.88
N TYR A 119 15.29 3.12 -4.25
CA TYR A 119 13.86 2.84 -4.12
C TYR A 119 13.65 1.35 -3.87
N LEU A 120 13.10 0.98 -2.72
CA LEU A 120 12.79 -0.40 -2.37
C LEU A 120 11.32 -0.55 -2.02
N ARG A 121 10.65 -1.57 -2.58
CA ARG A 121 9.24 -1.85 -2.29
C ARG A 121 9.12 -3.19 -1.56
N ILE A 122 8.64 -3.16 -0.34
CA ILE A 122 8.31 -4.36 0.43
C ILE A 122 6.78 -4.52 0.42
N LYS A 123 6.30 -5.64 -0.09
CA LYS A 123 4.87 -5.96 -0.21
C LYS A 123 4.52 -7.00 0.84
N LEU A 124 3.88 -6.53 1.90
CA LEU A 124 3.31 -7.39 2.92
C LEU A 124 2.00 -7.96 2.35
N PHE A 125 2.01 -9.24 1.98
CA PHE A 125 0.81 -9.88 1.44
C PHE A 125 -0.11 -10.29 2.60
N GLN A 126 -1.00 -9.40 3.00
CA GLN A 126 -1.91 -9.64 4.11
C GLN A 126 -3.33 -9.56 3.60
N CYS A 127 -4.04 -10.69 3.58
CA CYS A 127 -5.48 -10.66 3.73
C CYS A 127 -5.79 -10.00 5.07
N ASP A 128 -6.80 -9.14 5.09
CA ASP A 128 -7.12 -8.31 6.24
C ASP A 128 -8.41 -8.75 6.96
N PRO A 129 -8.56 -10.04 7.33
CA PRO A 129 -9.87 -10.60 7.71
C PRO A 129 -10.53 -9.86 8.88
N ILE A 130 -9.76 -9.10 9.68
CA ILE A 130 -10.25 -8.33 10.84
C ILE A 130 -9.50 -6.98 11.01
N ASN A 131 -9.31 -6.20 9.93
CA ASN A 131 -8.75 -4.81 9.97
C ASN A 131 -7.36 -4.64 10.66
N LYS A 132 -6.48 -5.63 10.51
CA LYS A 132 -5.11 -5.69 11.04
C LYS A 132 -4.01 -5.28 10.08
N ALA A 133 -4.26 -5.29 8.77
CA ALA A 133 -3.17 -5.07 7.81
C ALA A 133 -2.41 -3.76 8.08
N ARG A 134 -3.13 -2.73 8.53
CA ARG A 134 -2.52 -1.46 8.96
C ARG A 134 -1.60 -1.64 10.17
N ILE A 135 -2.09 -2.21 11.28
CA ILE A 135 -1.30 -2.30 12.51
C ILE A 135 -0.10 -3.25 12.36
N ILE A 136 -0.24 -4.31 11.55
CA ILE A 136 0.88 -5.21 11.22
C ILE A 136 1.92 -4.47 10.38
N ALA A 137 1.49 -3.70 9.37
CA ALA A 137 2.40 -2.90 8.56
C ALA A 137 3.10 -1.79 9.36
N GLU A 138 2.38 -1.12 10.28
CA GLU A 138 2.94 -0.12 11.19
C GLU A 138 3.98 -0.75 12.13
N ALA A 139 3.67 -1.88 12.77
CA ALA A 139 4.63 -2.59 13.64
C ALA A 139 5.88 -3.04 12.87
N PHE A 140 5.72 -3.57 11.65
CA PHE A 140 6.84 -3.90 10.77
C PHE A 140 7.68 -2.67 10.43
N PHE A 141 7.03 -1.57 10.05
CA PHE A 141 7.69 -0.32 9.65
C PHE A 141 8.49 0.31 10.79
N ILE A 142 7.91 0.37 12.00
CA ILE A 142 8.59 0.92 13.19
C ILE A 142 9.81 0.05 13.52
N ARG A 143 9.64 -1.27 13.55
CA ARG A 143 10.75 -2.19 13.79
C ARG A 143 11.84 -2.03 12.75
N LEU A 144 11.47 -1.96 11.47
CA LEU A 144 12.38 -1.81 10.34
C LEU A 144 13.24 -0.54 10.46
N LYS A 145 12.62 0.59 10.81
CA LYS A 145 13.34 1.84 11.10
C LYS A 145 14.30 1.69 12.27
N ARG A 146 13.83 1.08 13.37
CA ARG A 146 14.63 0.88 14.60
C ARG A 146 15.87 0.04 14.36
N ILE A 147 15.75 -1.06 13.61
CA ILE A 147 16.86 -2.00 13.40
C ILE A 147 17.80 -1.60 12.26
N GLY A 148 17.33 -0.79 11.31
CA GLY A 148 18.09 -0.41 10.12
C GLY A 148 18.89 0.89 10.26
N GLY A 149 18.58 1.73 11.25
CA GLY A 149 19.35 2.93 11.57
C GLY A 149 19.61 3.83 10.36
N ASP A 150 20.85 4.26 10.19
CA ASP A 150 21.25 5.21 9.15
C ASP A 150 21.04 4.67 7.73
N VAL A 151 21.18 3.36 7.51
CA VAL A 151 20.98 2.77 6.18
C VAL A 151 19.53 2.90 5.72
N VAL A 152 18.58 2.71 6.65
CA VAL A 152 17.15 2.92 6.35
C VAL A 152 16.84 4.39 6.13
N ASN A 153 17.45 5.29 6.90
CA ASN A 153 17.27 6.74 6.73
C ASN A 153 17.86 7.24 5.40
N ALA A 154 18.91 6.59 4.91
CA ALA A 154 19.51 6.85 3.59
C ALA A 154 18.79 6.10 2.44
N SER A 155 17.71 5.37 2.70
CA SER A 155 16.98 4.59 1.70
C SER A 155 15.52 5.03 1.55
N ASN A 156 15.01 5.06 0.31
CA ASN A 156 13.56 5.23 0.10
C ASN A 156 12.88 3.86 0.08
N ILE A 157 12.33 3.46 1.23
CA ILE A 157 11.62 2.20 1.39
C ILE A 157 10.13 2.48 1.50
N ARG A 158 9.37 1.81 0.64
CA ARG A 158 7.91 1.81 0.63
C ARG A 158 7.40 0.44 1.06
N ILE A 159 6.52 0.43 2.06
CA ILE A 159 5.90 -0.78 2.59
C ILE A 159 4.44 -0.79 2.20
N ASP A 160 4.08 -1.71 1.31
CA ASP A 160 2.73 -1.88 0.81
C ASP A 160 1.94 -2.89 1.66
N TYR A 161 0.70 -2.55 2.02
CA TYR A 161 -0.24 -3.41 2.74
C TYR A 161 -1.66 -3.27 2.18
N TYR A 162 -2.56 -4.21 2.50
CA TYR A 162 -3.87 -4.33 1.85
C TYR A 162 -5.00 -4.38 2.90
N PRO A 163 -5.64 -3.24 3.26
CA PRO A 163 -6.56 -3.12 4.40
C PRO A 163 -8.03 -3.54 4.12
N ALA A 164 -8.29 -4.43 3.16
CA ALA A 164 -9.66 -4.79 2.80
C ALA A 164 -10.07 -6.14 3.41
N HIS A 165 -10.98 -6.12 4.38
CA HIS A 165 -11.49 -7.32 5.07
C HIS A 165 -12.33 -8.27 4.22
N PHE A 166 -12.84 -7.79 3.10
CA PHE A 166 -13.52 -8.64 2.13
C PHE A 166 -12.56 -9.29 1.15
N VAL A 167 -11.26 -9.09 1.24
CA VAL A 167 -10.31 -9.71 0.32
C VAL A 167 -9.89 -11.07 0.85
N GLY A 168 -10.41 -12.12 0.24
CA GLY A 168 -9.89 -13.47 0.34
C GLY A 168 -8.69 -13.65 -0.59
N VAL A 169 -7.86 -14.63 -0.26
CA VAL A 169 -6.91 -15.20 -1.21
C VAL A 169 -7.75 -15.85 -2.31
N ALA A 170 -7.66 -15.35 -3.54
CA ALA A 170 -8.40 -15.96 -4.64
C ALA A 170 -7.92 -17.41 -4.81
N GLN A 171 -8.86 -18.36 -4.71
CA GLN A 171 -8.62 -19.78 -4.88
C GLN A 171 -9.39 -20.29 -6.09
N GLU A 172 -8.67 -20.80 -7.09
CA GLU A 172 -9.27 -21.49 -8.24
C GLU A 172 -8.66 -22.88 -8.33
N ASN A 173 -9.47 -23.94 -8.30
CA ASN A 173 -8.98 -25.33 -8.31
C ASN A 173 -7.92 -25.62 -7.24
N ASN A 174 -8.12 -25.17 -5.99
CA ASN A 174 -7.15 -25.23 -4.87
C ASN A 174 -5.85 -24.43 -5.09
N ARG A 175 -5.80 -23.50 -6.05
CA ARG A 175 -4.62 -22.67 -6.33
C ARG A 175 -4.74 -21.30 -5.71
N ILE A 176 -3.77 -20.90 -4.91
CA ILE A 176 -3.71 -19.56 -4.30
C ILE A 176 -3.17 -18.55 -5.32
N HIS A 177 -3.97 -17.55 -5.67
CA HIS A 177 -3.54 -16.42 -6.49
C HIS A 177 -3.01 -15.27 -5.61
N HIS A 178 -1.70 -15.24 -5.35
CA HIS A 178 -1.04 -14.18 -4.56
C HIS A 178 -1.05 -12.77 -5.19
N LYS A 179 -1.72 -12.56 -6.34
CA LYS A 179 -1.86 -11.24 -6.98
C LYS A 179 -3.30 -10.73 -6.96
N TYR A 180 -4.25 -11.63 -6.72
CA TYR A 180 -5.68 -11.38 -6.83
C TYR A 180 -6.34 -11.55 -5.48
N ALA A 181 -7.42 -10.82 -5.33
CA ALA A 181 -8.16 -10.63 -4.11
C ALA A 181 -9.63 -10.89 -4.43
N THR A 182 -10.23 -11.93 -3.86
CA THR A 182 -11.67 -12.20 -4.03
C THR A 182 -12.46 -11.35 -3.04
N LYS A 183 -13.44 -10.57 -3.49
CA LYS A 183 -14.38 -9.89 -2.57
C LYS A 183 -15.39 -10.90 -2.01
N GLY A 184 -15.32 -11.20 -0.71
CA GLY A 184 -16.12 -12.23 -0.05
C GLY A 184 -17.64 -12.03 -0.01
N ILE A 185 -18.18 -10.85 -0.38
CA ILE A 185 -19.63 -10.57 -0.27
C ILE A 185 -20.28 -10.10 -1.58
N VAL A 186 -19.51 -9.70 -2.59
CA VAL A 186 -20.08 -9.22 -3.86
C VAL A 186 -19.74 -10.22 -4.94
N LYS A 187 -20.76 -10.94 -5.44
CA LYS A 187 -20.69 -11.92 -6.54
C LYS A 187 -20.12 -11.38 -7.87
N ASN A 188 -19.55 -10.18 -7.90
CA ASN A 188 -18.98 -9.59 -9.10
C ASN A 188 -17.64 -8.87 -8.80
N PHE A 189 -16.62 -9.30 -9.56
CA PHE A 189 -15.30 -8.74 -9.84
C PHE A 189 -14.07 -9.16 -9.01
N ASP A 190 -13.05 -9.58 -9.75
CA ASP A 190 -11.63 -9.55 -9.40
C ASP A 190 -11.21 -8.12 -9.07
N VAL A 191 -11.03 -7.81 -7.78
CA VAL A 191 -10.43 -6.55 -7.39
C VAL A 191 -8.92 -6.71 -7.47
N ARG A 192 -8.27 -5.98 -8.38
CA ARG A 192 -6.80 -5.97 -8.42
C ARG A 192 -6.28 -5.50 -7.07
N ALA A 193 -5.36 -6.24 -6.45
CA ALA A 193 -4.76 -5.87 -5.17
C ALA A 193 -4.19 -4.44 -5.17
N SER A 194 -3.71 -3.95 -6.32
CA SER A 194 -3.22 -2.58 -6.49
C SER A 194 -4.26 -1.48 -6.22
N SER A 195 -5.56 -1.76 -6.34
CA SER A 195 -6.64 -0.77 -6.18
C SER A 195 -6.98 -0.46 -4.72
N ILE A 196 -6.69 -1.40 -3.82
CA ILE A 196 -6.98 -1.31 -2.38
C ILE A 196 -5.70 -1.09 -1.55
N ARG A 197 -4.54 -1.16 -2.18
CA ARG A 197 -3.23 -1.06 -1.55
C ARG A 197 -3.03 0.30 -0.88
N ASN A 198 -2.57 0.26 0.36
CA ASN A 198 -2.02 1.41 1.07
C ASN A 198 -0.50 1.23 1.23
N SER A 199 0.19 2.32 1.58
CA SER A 199 1.66 2.33 1.66
C SER A 199 2.16 3.18 2.83
N LEU A 200 3.20 2.72 3.50
CA LEU A 200 4.03 3.48 4.43
C LEU A 200 5.37 3.81 3.76
N TYR A 201 5.97 4.95 4.08
CA TYR A 201 7.19 5.45 3.43
C TYR A 201 8.23 5.82 4.49
N THR A 202 9.48 5.39 4.32
CA THR A 202 10.56 5.76 5.26
C THR A 202 10.87 7.25 5.19
N ASP A 203 10.96 7.76 3.96
CA ASP A 203 11.06 9.17 3.62
C ASP A 203 9.66 9.74 3.26
N PRO A 204 9.14 10.72 4.02
CA PRO A 204 7.88 11.40 3.71
C PRO A 204 7.87 12.09 2.34
N ALA A 205 9.00 12.59 1.84
CA ALA A 205 9.07 13.26 0.53
C ALA A 205 8.82 12.28 -0.64
N SER A 206 9.05 10.99 -0.42
CA SER A 206 8.77 9.92 -1.37
C SER A 206 7.31 9.43 -1.36
N SER A 207 6.44 10.03 -0.53
CA SER A 207 5.01 9.75 -0.47
C SER A 207 4.20 10.66 -1.41
N PRO A 208 3.03 10.23 -1.92
CA PRO A 208 2.16 11.13 -2.66
C PRO A 208 1.62 12.22 -1.73
N GLY A 209 1.74 13.48 -2.17
CA GLY A 209 1.32 14.65 -1.40
C GLY A 209 0.27 15.47 -2.14
N LEU A 210 -0.48 16.26 -1.37
CA LEU A 210 -1.35 17.31 -1.87
C LEU A 210 -1.00 18.59 -1.12
N THR A 211 -0.42 19.58 -1.81
CA THR A 211 0.03 20.83 -1.19
C THR A 211 -1.15 21.67 -0.71
N LEU A 212 -0.92 22.53 0.28
CA LEU A 212 -1.95 23.47 0.75
C LEU A 212 -2.44 24.41 -0.37
N ALA A 213 -1.55 24.82 -1.28
CA ALA A 213 -1.89 25.65 -2.43
C ALA A 213 -2.88 24.92 -3.36
N GLN A 214 -2.54 23.68 -3.77
CA GLN A 214 -3.43 22.85 -4.58
C GLN A 214 -4.78 22.62 -3.90
N VAL A 215 -4.80 22.37 -2.59
CA VAL A 215 -6.03 22.25 -1.81
C VAL A 215 -6.89 23.50 -1.91
N ASN A 216 -6.29 24.68 -1.74
CA ASN A 216 -7.02 25.94 -1.78
C ASN A 216 -7.62 26.22 -3.16
N ASP A 217 -6.89 25.90 -4.23
CA ASP A 217 -7.39 26.04 -5.60
C ASP A 217 -8.60 25.13 -5.84
N ILE A 218 -8.51 23.86 -5.43
CA ILE A 218 -9.61 22.89 -5.54
C ILE A 218 -10.85 23.34 -4.75
N ILE A 219 -10.65 23.88 -3.55
CA ILE A 219 -11.73 24.35 -2.70
C ILE A 219 -12.37 25.61 -3.29
N SER A 220 -11.58 26.50 -3.88
CA SER A 220 -12.07 27.66 -4.62
C SER A 220 -12.97 27.22 -5.79
N GLU A 221 -12.51 26.27 -6.61
CA GLU A 221 -13.31 25.71 -7.71
C GLU A 221 -14.61 25.06 -7.20
N TYR A 222 -14.54 24.31 -6.10
CA TYR A 222 -15.71 23.72 -5.45
C TYR A 222 -16.72 24.80 -5.03
N TYR A 223 -16.28 25.89 -4.39
CA TYR A 223 -17.17 26.97 -3.99
C TYR A 223 -17.73 27.75 -5.17
N GLN A 224 -16.96 27.98 -6.23
CA GLN A 224 -17.46 28.58 -7.47
C GLN A 224 -18.60 27.76 -8.07
N TYR A 225 -18.45 26.44 -8.15
CA TYR A 225 -19.51 25.54 -8.58
C TYR A 225 -20.77 25.68 -7.70
N LYS A 226 -20.61 25.79 -6.37
CA LYS A 226 -21.75 25.98 -5.45
C LYS A 226 -22.42 27.34 -5.62
N SER A 227 -21.63 28.37 -5.86
CA SER A 227 -22.10 29.74 -6.09
C SER A 227 -22.81 29.92 -7.42
N ALA A 228 -22.52 29.08 -8.42
CA ALA A 228 -23.24 29.05 -9.70
C ALA A 228 -24.63 28.41 -9.63
N ARG A 229 -25.00 27.77 -8.51
CA ARG A 229 -26.35 27.18 -8.34
C ARG A 229 -27.42 28.27 -8.27
N ALA A 230 -28.66 27.89 -8.60
CA ALA A 230 -29.78 28.83 -8.68
C ALA A 230 -29.45 30.08 -9.52
N CYS A 231 -28.83 29.88 -10.69
CA CYS A 231 -28.42 30.94 -11.60
C CYS A 231 -27.50 32.01 -10.98
N GLY A 232 -26.63 31.63 -10.02
CA GLY A 232 -25.72 32.56 -9.35
C GLY A 232 -26.25 33.15 -8.04
N LEU A 233 -27.54 32.96 -7.73
CA LEU A 233 -28.15 33.51 -6.52
C LEU A 233 -27.59 32.87 -5.23
N SER A 234 -27.13 31.61 -5.30
CA SER A 234 -26.50 30.97 -4.14
C SER A 234 -25.19 31.64 -3.74
N GLY A 235 -24.41 32.11 -4.71
CA GLY A 235 -23.20 32.90 -4.45
C GLY A 235 -23.52 34.28 -3.90
N LEU A 236 -24.47 34.98 -4.54
CA LEU A 236 -24.90 36.33 -4.14
C LEU A 236 -25.43 36.39 -2.70
N LEU A 237 -26.12 35.33 -2.26
CA LEU A 237 -26.72 35.23 -0.92
C LEU A 237 -25.85 34.46 0.09
N GLY A 238 -24.62 34.06 -0.27
CA GLY A 238 -23.73 33.33 0.63
C GLY A 238 -24.22 31.93 1.03
N LEU A 239 -25.08 31.31 0.23
CA LEU A 239 -25.76 30.04 0.54
C LEU A 239 -24.92 28.79 0.25
N ASN A 240 -23.61 28.93 0.01
CA ASN A 240 -22.70 27.82 -0.29
C ASN A 240 -22.71 26.72 0.79
N GLY A 241 -22.97 27.11 2.05
CA GLY A 241 -23.13 26.18 3.18
C GLY A 241 -24.34 25.25 3.02
N LEU A 242 -25.48 25.76 2.52
CA LEU A 242 -26.70 24.96 2.31
C LEU A 242 -26.54 23.88 1.24
N PHE A 243 -25.57 24.07 0.33
CA PHE A 243 -25.28 23.09 -0.72
C PHE A 243 -24.07 22.21 -0.40
N SER A 244 -23.43 22.41 0.76
CA SER A 244 -22.33 21.57 1.23
C SER A 244 -22.84 20.54 2.22
N SER A 245 -22.43 19.28 2.06
CA SER A 245 -22.70 18.30 3.12
C SER A 245 -21.77 18.56 4.31
N ASP A 246 -22.19 18.17 5.52
CA ASP A 246 -21.36 18.24 6.74
C ASP A 246 -20.01 17.53 6.53
N ALA A 247 -20.03 16.38 5.84
CA ALA A 247 -18.82 15.65 5.47
C ALA A 247 -17.88 16.49 4.59
N SER A 248 -18.41 17.31 3.67
CA SER A 248 -17.60 18.20 2.84
C SER A 248 -17.01 19.33 3.66
N ALA A 249 -17.80 19.95 4.54
CA ALA A 249 -17.35 21.03 5.41
C ALA A 249 -16.23 20.58 6.37
N HIS A 250 -16.40 19.43 7.03
CA HIS A 250 -15.37 18.84 7.89
C HIS A 250 -14.10 18.48 7.12
N THR A 251 -14.24 17.95 5.90
CA THR A 251 -13.09 17.58 5.08
C THR A 251 -12.33 18.82 4.60
N ILE A 252 -13.03 19.87 4.18
CA ILE A 252 -12.44 21.16 3.80
C ILE A 252 -11.63 21.74 4.97
N ALA A 253 -12.23 21.81 6.17
CA ALA A 253 -11.54 22.31 7.36
C ALA A 253 -10.28 21.49 7.69
N ALA A 254 -10.35 20.16 7.53
CA ALA A 254 -9.20 19.30 7.74
C ALA A 254 -8.10 19.52 6.69
N LEU A 255 -8.45 19.64 5.41
CA LEU A 255 -7.50 19.83 4.29
C LEU A 255 -6.80 21.20 4.35
N GLN A 256 -7.51 22.26 4.74
CA GLN A 256 -6.99 23.63 4.83
C GLN A 256 -6.16 23.89 6.08
N ASN A 257 -6.14 22.97 7.04
CA ASN A 257 -5.34 23.12 8.25
C ASN A 257 -3.85 23.23 7.86
N PRO A 258 -3.15 24.33 8.17
CA PRO A 258 -1.74 24.49 7.78
C PRO A 258 -0.80 23.54 8.54
N SER A 259 -1.20 23.03 9.71
CA SER A 259 -0.34 22.18 10.55
C SER A 259 -0.24 20.72 10.10
N ILE A 260 -1.10 20.27 9.18
CA ILE A 260 -1.01 18.91 8.63
C ILE A 260 -0.02 18.85 7.46
N SER A 261 0.61 17.70 7.26
CA SER A 261 1.54 17.48 6.15
C SER A 261 0.82 17.26 4.81
N ASP A 262 1.51 17.45 3.69
CA ASP A 262 0.98 17.20 2.36
C ASP A 262 0.57 15.74 2.15
N GLN A 263 1.32 14.81 2.73
CA GLN A 263 0.94 13.39 2.79
C GLN A 263 -0.41 13.23 3.51
N LYS A 264 -0.60 13.91 4.64
CA LYS A 264 -1.84 13.78 5.41
C LYS A 264 -3.02 14.38 4.67
N ARG A 265 -2.83 15.51 3.97
CA ARG A 265 -3.82 16.09 3.06
C ARG A 265 -4.21 15.11 1.97
N PHE A 266 -3.24 14.48 1.33
CA PHE A 266 -3.47 13.46 0.31
C PHE A 266 -4.26 12.25 0.87
N GLU A 267 -3.94 11.76 2.07
CA GLU A 267 -4.67 10.68 2.74
C GLU A 267 -6.15 11.06 3.00
N ILE A 268 -6.39 12.26 3.51
CA ILE A 268 -7.73 12.79 3.77
C ILE A 268 -8.53 12.89 2.47
N GLY A 269 -7.95 13.52 1.44
CA GLY A 269 -8.60 13.65 0.12
C GLY A 269 -8.89 12.30 -0.53
N SER A 270 -7.90 11.39 -0.53
CA SER A 270 -8.07 10.03 -1.04
C SER A 270 -9.16 9.24 -0.30
N ARG A 271 -9.27 9.39 1.03
CA ARG A 271 -10.32 8.74 1.82
C ARG A 271 -11.68 9.33 1.50
N PHE A 272 -11.78 10.65 1.39
CA PHE A 272 -13.03 11.32 1.06
C PHE A 272 -13.60 10.86 -0.29
N ILE A 273 -12.76 10.80 -1.34
CA ILE A 273 -13.15 10.29 -2.66
C ILE A 273 -13.69 8.87 -2.57
N LYS A 274 -13.02 7.98 -1.81
CA LYS A 274 -13.46 6.58 -1.64
C LYS A 274 -14.81 6.47 -0.93
N CYS A 275 -15.06 7.28 0.10
CA CYS A 275 -16.29 7.22 0.89
C CYS A 275 -17.46 7.95 0.25
N PHE A 276 -17.19 8.97 -0.57
CA PHE A 276 -18.19 9.89 -1.10
C PHE A 276 -18.00 10.13 -2.60
N ALA A 277 -17.83 9.07 -3.39
CA ALA A 277 -17.48 9.15 -4.81
C ALA A 277 -18.42 10.03 -5.68
N HIS A 278 -19.70 10.16 -5.29
CA HIS A 278 -20.67 10.99 -6.01
C HIS A 278 -20.73 12.45 -5.53
N ASN A 279 -19.99 12.81 -4.48
CA ASN A 279 -19.96 14.17 -3.95
C ASN A 279 -19.16 15.11 -4.87
N GLN A 280 -19.60 16.35 -5.02
CA GLN A 280 -18.91 17.32 -5.86
C GLN A 280 -17.47 17.63 -5.38
N LEU A 281 -17.24 17.74 -4.07
CA LEU A 281 -15.89 17.92 -3.53
C LEU A 281 -14.99 16.73 -3.88
N ALA A 282 -15.53 15.51 -3.91
CA ALA A 282 -14.79 14.32 -4.34
C ALA A 282 -14.39 14.42 -5.82
N ARG A 283 -15.32 14.87 -6.69
CA ARG A 283 -15.02 15.10 -8.11
C ARG A 283 -13.95 16.18 -8.32
N SER A 284 -13.97 17.26 -7.55
CA SER A 284 -12.95 18.32 -7.62
C SER A 284 -11.58 17.85 -7.07
N LEU A 285 -11.57 16.98 -6.05
CA LEU A 285 -10.32 16.41 -5.50
C LEU A 285 -9.69 15.33 -6.40
N GLU A 286 -10.51 14.60 -7.16
CA GLU A 286 -10.08 13.41 -7.90
C GLU A 286 -8.94 13.65 -8.91
N PRO A 287 -8.93 14.73 -9.72
CA PRO A 287 -7.83 15.02 -10.64
C PRO A 287 -6.49 15.17 -9.92
N ALA A 288 -6.43 15.99 -8.88
CA ALA A 288 -5.20 16.24 -8.13
C ALA A 288 -4.71 15.00 -7.38
N VAL A 289 -5.63 14.25 -6.77
CA VAL A 289 -5.28 12.98 -6.11
C VAL A 289 -4.78 11.93 -7.12
N THR A 290 -5.37 11.89 -8.31
CA THR A 290 -4.94 10.97 -9.37
C THR A 290 -3.57 11.35 -9.91
N GLU A 291 -3.32 12.64 -10.10
CA GLU A 291 -2.03 13.15 -10.55
C GLU A 291 -0.92 12.88 -9.53
N ALA A 292 -1.14 13.21 -8.26
CA ALA A 292 -0.17 12.90 -7.19
C ALA A 292 0.15 11.39 -7.10
N LYS A 293 -0.86 10.52 -7.32
CA LYS A 293 -0.62 9.06 -7.43
C LYS A 293 0.23 8.72 -8.64
N ARG A 294 -0.03 9.33 -9.78
CA ARG A 294 0.69 9.09 -11.04
C ARG A 294 2.15 9.50 -10.93
N GLU A 295 2.44 10.68 -10.39
CA GLU A 295 3.79 11.17 -10.14
C GLU A 295 4.55 10.26 -9.17
N ASN A 296 3.89 9.87 -8.07
CA ASN A 296 4.47 8.89 -7.17
C ASN A 296 4.78 7.57 -7.90
N LEU A 297 3.86 7.04 -8.70
CA LEU A 297 4.11 5.81 -9.45
C LEU A 297 5.30 5.92 -10.41
N LYS A 298 5.53 7.08 -11.03
CA LYS A 298 6.70 7.34 -11.88
C LYS A 298 8.00 7.32 -11.06
N MET A 299 8.03 8.01 -9.93
CA MET A 299 9.18 8.01 -9.02
C MET A 299 9.58 6.59 -8.59
N TRP A 300 8.58 5.74 -8.32
CA TRP A 300 8.80 4.36 -7.90
C TRP A 300 8.95 3.37 -9.08
N ALA A 301 8.88 3.79 -10.33
CA ALA A 301 9.14 2.94 -11.49
C ALA A 301 10.65 2.74 -11.67
N GLU A 302 11.09 1.61 -12.21
CA GLU A 302 12.47 1.50 -12.69
C GLU A 302 12.68 2.58 -13.76
N PRO A 303 13.79 3.34 -13.73
CA PRO A 303 14.18 4.14 -14.88
C PRO A 303 14.23 3.16 -16.04
N GLN A 304 13.43 3.40 -17.09
CA GLN A 304 13.64 2.66 -18.33
C GLN A 304 15.09 2.95 -18.72
N ALA A 305 15.95 1.93 -18.61
CA ALA A 305 17.24 1.97 -19.28
C ALA A 305 16.94 2.38 -20.71
N CYS A 306 17.59 3.43 -21.18
CA CYS A 306 17.47 3.97 -22.53
C CYS A 306 17.36 2.84 -23.56
N MET A 307 16.12 2.46 -23.91
CA MET A 307 15.84 1.73 -25.13
C MET A 307 15.66 2.84 -26.15
N ALA A 308 16.77 3.16 -26.81
CA ALA A 308 16.73 3.71 -28.14
C ALA A 308 15.78 2.85 -28.99
N ASP A 309 14.98 3.53 -29.80
CA ASP A 309 14.23 3.01 -30.94
C ASP A 309 13.29 1.83 -30.69
N GLU A 310 11.99 2.13 -30.61
CA GLU A 310 10.95 1.35 -31.31
C GLU A 310 9.59 2.06 -31.17
N TYR A 311 9.40 3.10 -32.00
CA TYR A 311 8.06 3.40 -32.51
C TYR A 311 7.79 2.44 -33.67
N PRO A 312 6.66 1.71 -33.63
CA PRO A 312 5.94 1.48 -34.87
C PRO A 312 4.47 1.89 -34.73
N ASN A 313 4.10 2.86 -35.57
CA ASN A 313 2.80 3.03 -36.21
C ASN A 313 1.54 3.09 -35.32
N LEU A 314 1.15 4.31 -34.93
CA LEU A 314 -0.26 4.69 -34.86
C LEU A 314 -0.63 5.36 -36.19
N GLN A 315 -1.07 4.55 -37.16
CA GLN A 315 -1.84 5.06 -38.29
C GLN A 315 -3.19 5.56 -37.75
N ILE A 316 -3.38 6.87 -37.84
CA ILE A 316 -4.67 7.52 -37.65
C ILE A 316 -5.48 7.22 -38.91
N HIS A 317 -6.43 6.29 -38.82
CA HIS A 317 -7.54 6.26 -39.76
C HIS A 317 -8.61 7.23 -39.25
N ALA A 318 -8.63 8.42 -39.84
CA ALA A 318 -9.78 9.31 -39.82
C ALA A 318 -10.87 8.69 -40.70
N VAL A 319 -12.09 8.63 -40.16
CA VAL A 319 -13.34 8.59 -40.91
C VAL A 319 -14.15 9.80 -40.47
#